data_AF-A0A657K352-F1
#
_entry.id   AF-A0A657K352-F1
#
_cell.length_a   1.000
_cell.length_b   1.000
_cell.length_c   1.000
_cell.angle_alpha   90.00
_cell.angle_beta   90.00
_cell.angle_gamma   90.00
#
_symmetry.space_group_name_H-M   'P 1'
#
loop_
_entity.id
_entity.type
_entity.pdbx_description
1 polymer ?
#
loop_
_entity_poly.entity_id
_entity_poly.type
_entity_poly.pdbx_seq_one_letter_code
_entity_poly.pdbx_strand_id
1 'polypeptide(L)' 'MKEYKVVVFQESALSSLILGSAIANEVKFSEFLNKHAQEGWRVVTMEKDLRRLFLFWTREAYLIVMERERS' A
#
# COMPACT_ATOMS: atom_id res chain seq x y z
N MET A 1 -19.38 15.76 -5.86
CA MET A 1 -18.75 16.15 -4.56
C MET A 1 -17.73 15.08 -4.28
N LYS A 2 -16.48 15.43 -3.99
CA LYS A 2 -15.45 14.40 -3.79
C LYS A 2 -15.66 13.64 -2.49
N GLU A 3 -15.44 12.34 -2.52
CA GLU A 3 -15.25 11.52 -1.33
C GLU A 3 -13.80 11.01 -1.27
N TYR A 4 -13.29 10.85 -0.05
CA TYR A 4 -11.91 10.45 0.20
C TYR A 4 -11.85 9.09 0.89
N LYS A 5 -10.86 8.29 0.51
CA LYS A 5 -10.52 7.01 1.14
C LYS A 5 -9.05 7.02 1.51
N VAL A 6 -8.76 6.70 2.78
CA VAL A 6 -7.39 6.53 3.27
C VAL A 6 -7.16 5.05 3.49
N VAL A 7 -6.12 4.51 2.86
CA VAL A 7 -5.73 3.10 2.96
C VAL A 7 -4.27 2.97 3.31
N VAL A 8 -3.95 2.00 4.15
CA VAL A 8 -2.57 1.68 4.51
C VAL A 8 -2.22 0.35 3.85
N PHE A 9 -1.30 0.39 2.89
CA PHE A 9 -0.72 -0.82 2.32
C PHE A 9 0.48 -1.22 3.17
N GLN A 10 0.42 -2.39 3.80
CA GLN A 10 1.50 -2.91 4.63
C GLN A 10 1.89 -4.28 4.13
N GLU A 11 3.16 -4.49 3.80
CA GLU A 11 3.62 -5.84 3.52
C GLU A 11 3.74 -6.63 4.82
N SER A 12 3.14 -7.82 4.84
CA SER A 12 3.43 -8.82 5.87
C SER A 12 4.87 -9.25 5.65
N ALA A 13 5.78 -8.87 6.54
CA ALA A 13 7.17 -9.31 6.55
C ALA A 13 7.30 -10.81 6.94
N LEU A 14 6.50 -11.69 6.32
CA LEU A 14 6.54 -13.15 6.49
C LEU A 14 7.01 -13.88 5.22
N SER A 15 7.48 -13.17 4.21
CA SER A 15 7.91 -13.74 2.91
C SER A 15 9.42 -13.79 2.71
N SER A 16 10.26 -13.27 3.63
CA SER A 16 11.72 -13.28 3.45
C SER A 16 12.44 -14.51 4.01
N LEU A 17 11.74 -15.41 4.73
CA LEU A 17 12.38 -16.59 5.35
C LEU A 17 12.30 -17.87 4.51
N ILE A 18 11.54 -17.90 3.41
CA ILE A 18 11.42 -19.11 2.58
C ILE A 18 11.41 -18.72 1.09
N LEU A 19 12.56 -18.92 0.44
CA LEU A 19 12.75 -19.09 -1.00
C LEU A 19 12.55 -17.87 -1.92
N GLY A 20 13.67 -17.31 -2.41
CA GLY A 20 13.78 -16.78 -3.77
C GLY A 20 13.21 -15.38 -4.01
N SER A 21 14.10 -14.40 -4.08
CA SER A 21 13.93 -13.08 -4.73
C SER A 21 12.66 -12.28 -4.36
N ALA A 22 12.85 -11.25 -3.54
CA ALA A 22 11.86 -10.21 -3.23
C ALA A 22 11.52 -9.29 -4.43
N ILE A 23 11.07 -9.86 -5.57
CA ILE A 23 10.64 -9.14 -6.80
C ILE A 23 9.10 -9.00 -6.82
N ALA A 24 8.44 -9.21 -5.68
CA ALA A 24 6.98 -9.29 -5.58
C ALA A 24 6.34 -8.12 -4.83
N ASN A 25 6.99 -6.95 -4.77
CA ASN A 25 6.50 -5.78 -4.03
C ASN A 25 5.81 -4.78 -4.98
N GLU A 26 6.45 -4.42 -6.08
CA GLU A 26 5.92 -3.51 -7.11
C GLU A 26 4.70 -4.08 -7.84
N VAL A 27 4.67 -5.40 -8.08
CA VAL A 27 3.55 -6.08 -8.76
C VAL A 27 2.32 -6.06 -7.87
N LYS A 28 2.44 -6.48 -6.61
CA LYS A 28 1.33 -6.49 -5.65
C LYS A 28 0.82 -5.08 -5.34
N PHE A 29 1.73 -4.12 -5.25
CA PHE A 29 1.36 -2.73 -5.06
C PHE A 29 0.58 -2.18 -6.25
N SER A 30 1.03 -2.48 -7.48
CA SER A 30 0.33 -2.11 -8.70
C SER A 30 -1.05 -2.77 -8.80
N GLU A 31 -1.17 -4.06 -8.46
CA GLU A 31 -2.46 -4.77 -8.39
C GLU A 31 -3.42 -4.14 -7.38
N PHE A 32 -2.91 -3.78 -6.19
CA PHE A 32 -3.67 -3.08 -5.16
C PHE A 32 -4.23 -1.75 -5.68
N LEU A 33 -3.39 -0.93 -6.32
CA LEU A 33 -3.79 0.34 -6.92
C LEU A 33 -4.80 0.14 -8.05
N ASN A 34 -4.57 -0.83 -8.95
CA ASN A 34 -5.45 -1.12 -10.08
C ASN A 34 -6.84 -1.57 -9.61
N LYS A 35 -6.94 -2.37 -8.56
CA LYS A 35 -8.23 -2.74 -7.96
C LYS A 35 -9.02 -1.51 -7.49
N HIS A 36 -8.33 -0.53 -6.89
CA HIS A 36 -8.96 0.71 -6.42
C HIS A 36 -9.32 1.62 -7.60
N ALA A 37 -8.49 1.66 -8.64
CA ALA A 37 -8.78 2.40 -9.86
C ALA A 37 -10.04 1.87 -10.58
N GLN A 38 -10.24 0.54 -10.60
CA GLN A 38 -11.47 -0.08 -11.14
C GLN A 38 -12.74 0.34 -10.39
N GLU A 39 -12.63 0.64 -9.10
CA GLU A 39 -13.71 1.19 -8.27
C GLU A 39 -13.88 2.72 -8.43
N GLY A 40 -13.12 3.34 -9.33
CA GLY A 40 -13.15 4.78 -9.61
C GLY A 40 -12.25 5.63 -8.71
N TRP A 41 -11.44 5.03 -7.83
CA TRP A 41 -10.54 5.78 -6.95
C TRP A 41 -9.30 6.26 -7.68
N ARG A 42 -8.95 7.53 -7.48
CA ARG A 42 -7.71 8.15 -7.93
C ARG A 42 -6.80 8.42 -6.74
N VAL A 43 -5.52 8.08 -6.84
CA VAL A 43 -4.51 8.44 -5.84
C VAL A 43 -4.27 9.95 -5.85
N VAL A 44 -4.37 10.57 -4.67
CA VAL A 44 -4.08 12.00 -4.43
C VAL A 44 -2.66 12.17 -3.94
N THR A 45 -2.29 11.39 -2.92
CA THR A 45 -0.93 11.38 -2.36
C THR A 45 -0.63 10.02 -1.74
N MET A 46 0.66 9.74 -1.59
CA MET A 46 1.19 8.55 -0.95
C MET A 46 2.40 8.93 -0.11
N GLU A 47 2.42 8.46 1.14
CA GLU A 47 3.53 8.66 2.07
C GLU A 47 4.09 7.30 2.50
N LYS A 48 5.40 7.14 2.39
CA LYS A 48 6.10 5.95 2.89
C LYS A 48 6.38 6.14 4.38
N ASP A 49 5.83 5.25 5.20
CA ASP A 49 6.00 5.22 6.64
C ASP A 49 6.85 4.00 7.04
N LEU A 50 8.01 4.27 7.63
CA LEU A 50 8.92 3.25 8.15
C LEU A 50 8.74 3.15 9.66
N ARG A 51 7.97 2.14 10.10
CA ARG A 51 7.74 1.93 11.52
C ARG A 51 8.77 0.97 12.07
N ARG A 52 9.59 1.45 13.01
CA ARG A 52 10.45 0.61 13.84
C ARG A 52 9.60 -0.13 14.86
N LEU A 53 9.64 -1.47 14.80
CA LEU A 53 9.14 -2.39 15.81
C LEU A 53 10.29 -2.74 16.78
N PHE A 54 10.01 -3.58 17.78
CA PHE A 54 10.96 -3.90 18.85
C PHE A 54 12.26 -4.53 18.31
N LEU A 55 13.37 -4.24 19.01
CA LEU A 55 14.75 -4.69 18.73
C LEU A 55 15.30 -4.26 17.35
N PHE A 56 14.90 -4.91 16.26
CA PHE A 56 15.42 -4.64 14.90
C PHE A 56 14.39 -4.81 13.78
N TRP A 57 13.13 -5.11 14.10
CA TRP A 57 12.12 -5.26 13.06
C TRP A 57 11.69 -3.89 12.54
N THR A 58 11.69 -3.72 11.23
CA THR A 58 11.13 -2.55 10.56
C THR A 58 10.01 -3.01 9.66
N ARG A 59 8.86 -2.35 9.75
CA ARG A 59 7.75 -2.57 8.84
C ARG A 59 7.59 -1.35 7.95
N GLU A 60 7.71 -1.58 6.66
CA GLU A 60 7.35 -0.57 5.67
C GLU A 60 5.83 -0.56 5.50
N ALA A 61 5.25 0.64 5.49
CA ALA A 61 3.86 0.87 5.18
C ALA A 61 3.76 2.05 4.22
N TYR A 62 2.77 2.02 3.34
CA TYR A 62 2.41 3.16 2.49
C TYR A 62 1.04 3.64 2.93
N LEU A 63 0.96 4.89 3.38
CA LEU A 63 -0.30 5.58 3.59
C LEU A 63 -0.71 6.22 2.27
N ILE A 64 -1.88 5.87 1.77
CA ILE A 64 -2.34 6.30 0.45
C ILE A 64 -3.68 6.99 0.63
N VAL A 65 -3.75 8.24 0.19
CA VAL A 65 -4.98 9.02 0.16
C VAL A 65 -5.52 8.96 -1.27
N MET A 66 -6.78 8.57 -1.40
CA MET A 66 -7.48 8.46 -2.66
C MET A 66 -8.75 9.29 -2.66
N GLU A 67 -9.17 9.75 -3.83
CA GLU A 67 -10.41 10.49 -4.05
C GLU A 67 -11.23 9.87 -5.18
N ARG A 68 -12.54 10.03 -5.14
CA ARG A 68 -13.42 9.84 -6.30
C ARG A 68 -14.63 10.77 -6.22
N GLU A 69 -15.34 10.93 -7.33
CA GLU A 69 -16.61 11.66 -7.32
C GLU A 69 -17.71 10.82 -6.66
N ARG A 70 -18.42 11.42 -5.69
CA ARG A 70 -19.62 10.85 -5.10
C ARG A 70 -20.79 11.02 -6.07
N SER A 71 -21.30 9.89 -6.57
CA SER A 71 -22.55 9.81 -7.34
C SER A 71 -23.77 10.04 -6.46
#